data_AF-A0A5S9MCJ5-F1
#
_entry.id   AF-A0A5S9MCJ5-F1
#
_cell.length_a   1.000
_cell.length_b   1.000
_cell.length_c   1.000
_cell.angle_alpha   90.00
_cell.angle_beta   90.00
_cell.angle_gamma   90.00
#
_symmetry.space_group_name_H-M   'P 1'
#
loop_
_entity.id
_entity.type
_entity.pdbx_description
1 polymer ?
#
loop_
_entity_poly.entity_id
_entity_poly.type
_entity_poly.pdbx_seq_one_letter_code
_entity_poly.pdbx_strand_id
1 'polypeptide(L)'
;MYIYHTHNTESYLPFLKGETNPNNARHSKVNVTLVGDMFGKALDQQGIGNTVDKTEIEKRLVKKGLKYPQSYNESRLVVKEALAKNDDLDYLIDIHRDSRRKKDTTVEIKGKKICENCVCCWEEESKL
;
A
#
# COMPACT_ATOMS: atom_id res chain seq x y z
N MET A 1 -8.11 -9.36 -8.60
CA MET A 1 -7.40 -8.19 -8.05
C MET A 1 -6.32 -8.61 -7.06
N TYR A 2 -5.18 -7.92 -7.06
CA TYR A 2 -4.05 -8.17 -6.18
C TYR A 2 -3.72 -6.90 -5.38
N ILE A 3 -3.68 -7.00 -4.05
CA ILE A 3 -3.42 -5.91 -3.13
C ILE A 3 -2.05 -6.16 -2.48
N TYR A 4 -1.15 -5.19 -2.53
CA TYR A 4 0.19 -5.29 -1.96
C TYR A 4 0.62 -3.97 -1.31
N HIS A 5 1.78 -3.99 -0.65
CA HIS A 5 2.29 -2.85 0.11
C HIS A 5 3.78 -2.67 -0.14
N THR A 6 4.16 -1.68 -0.96
CA THR A 6 5.57 -1.33 -1.17
C THR A 6 6.24 -0.85 0.12
N HIS A 7 5.49 -0.12 0.95
CA HIS A 7 5.95 0.45 2.21
C HIS A 7 5.18 -0.14 3.40
N ASN A 8 5.36 -1.44 3.62
CA ASN A 8 4.51 -2.24 4.50
C ASN A 8 4.54 -1.85 5.99
N THR A 9 5.54 -1.11 6.50
CA THR A 9 5.54 -0.70 7.92
C THR A 9 5.01 0.71 8.16
N GLU A 10 4.62 1.45 7.12
CA GLU A 10 4.05 2.79 7.29
C GLU A 10 2.84 2.76 8.22
N SER A 11 2.82 3.69 9.16
CA SER A 11 1.80 3.76 10.21
C SER A 11 1.23 5.17 10.34
N TYR A 12 0.31 5.36 11.27
CA TYR A 12 -0.38 6.61 11.51
C TYR A 12 -0.09 7.12 12.92
N LEU A 13 0.25 8.40 13.04
CA LEU A 13 0.63 9.05 14.31
C LEU A 13 -0.30 8.78 15.49
N PRO A 14 -1.64 8.75 15.35
CA PRO A 14 -2.52 8.46 16.48
C PRO A 14 -2.26 7.12 17.17
N PHE A 15 -1.60 6.18 16.49
CA PHE A 15 -1.26 4.86 17.03
C PHE A 15 0.18 4.76 17.56
N LEU A 16 0.98 5.82 17.47
CA LEU A 16 2.39 5.83 17.86
C LEU A 16 2.59 6.73 19.09
N LYS A 17 2.73 6.10 20.25
CA LYS A 17 2.92 6.82 21.52
C LYS A 17 4.24 7.60 21.49
N GLY A 18 4.15 8.92 21.65
CA GLY A 18 5.31 9.82 21.74
C GLY A 18 5.93 10.21 20.40
N GLU A 19 5.42 9.72 19.27
CA GLU A 19 5.88 10.14 17.95
C GLU A 19 5.00 11.28 17.42
N THR A 20 5.64 12.35 16.99
CA THR A 20 4.97 13.53 16.39
C THR A 20 5.50 13.84 15.00
N ASN A 21 6.65 13.27 14.63
CA ASN A 21 7.24 13.38 13.31
C ASN A 21 6.62 12.33 12.37
N PRO A 22 5.88 12.74 11.33
CA PRO A 22 5.18 11.80 10.46
C PRO A 22 6.13 11.04 9.53
N ASN A 23 7.35 11.54 9.31
CA ASN A 23 8.38 10.82 8.56
C ASN A 23 8.87 9.58 9.30
N ASN A 24 8.72 9.56 10.63
CA ASN A 24 9.06 8.43 11.48
C ASN A 24 7.86 7.51 11.75
N ALA A 25 6.68 7.82 11.20
CA ALA A 25 5.48 7.07 11.51
C ALA A 25 5.50 5.69 10.85
N ARG A 26 6.13 4.73 11.53
CA ARG A 26 6.30 3.34 11.15
C ARG A 26 6.08 2.43 12.34
N HIS A 27 5.52 1.25 12.11
CA HIS A 27 5.28 0.25 13.15
C HIS A 27 5.24 -1.16 12.56
N SER A 28 5.75 -2.15 13.29
CA SER A 28 5.80 -3.54 12.82
C SER A 28 4.43 -4.23 12.76
N LYS A 29 3.52 -3.88 13.69
CA LYS A 29 2.17 -4.46 13.81
C LYS A 29 1.01 -3.54 13.38
N VAL A 30 1.00 -2.29 13.81
CA VAL A 30 -0.09 -1.33 13.53
C VAL A 30 0.31 -0.46 12.35
N ASN A 31 0.10 -0.95 11.13
CA ASN A 31 0.56 -0.30 9.90
C ASN A 31 -0.46 -0.45 8.75
N VAL A 32 -0.11 0.07 7.58
CA VAL A 32 -0.94 0.08 6.36
C VAL A 32 -1.40 -1.31 5.91
N THR A 33 -0.72 -2.39 6.31
CA THR A 33 -1.16 -3.76 5.97
C THR A 33 -2.51 -4.11 6.60
N LEU A 34 -2.84 -3.51 7.75
CA LEU A 34 -4.17 -3.65 8.36
C LEU A 34 -5.25 -3.00 7.49
N VAL A 35 -4.93 -1.90 6.82
CA VAL A 35 -5.85 -1.24 5.87
C VAL A 35 -6.04 -2.10 4.63
N GLY A 36 -4.97 -2.71 4.12
CA GLY A 36 -5.05 -3.69 3.04
C GLY A 36 -5.95 -4.88 3.39
N ASP A 37 -5.84 -5.40 4.61
CA ASP A 37 -6.73 -6.46 5.12
C ASP A 37 -8.20 -6.04 5.21
N MET A 38 -8.46 -4.83 5.70
CA MET A 38 -9.82 -4.31 5.77
C MET A 38 -10.41 -4.11 4.38
N PHE A 39 -9.59 -3.64 3.42
CA PHE A 39 -10.01 -3.45 2.05
C PHE A 39 -10.31 -4.78 1.35
N GLY A 40 -9.43 -5.77 1.45
CA GLY A 40 -9.67 -7.12 0.91
C GLY A 40 -10.94 -7.75 1.47
N LYS A 41 -11.16 -7.66 2.79
CA LYS A 41 -12.41 -8.15 3.41
C LYS A 41 -13.66 -7.42 2.91
N ALA A 42 -13.58 -6.11 2.70
CA ALA A 42 -14.71 -5.35 2.16
C ALA A 42 -15.03 -5.77 0.72
N LEU A 43 -14.02 -6.09 -0.09
CA LEU A 43 -14.18 -6.60 -1.45
C LEU A 43 -14.78 -8.02 -1.46
N ASP A 44 -14.31 -8.90 -0.56
CA ASP A 44 -14.87 -10.25 -0.38
C ASP A 44 -16.36 -10.18 -0.05
N GLN A 45 -16.77 -9.26 0.83
CA GLN A 45 -18.17 -9.04 1.19
C GLN A 45 -19.05 -8.56 0.03
N GLN A 46 -18.44 -7.98 -1.01
CA GLN A 46 -19.11 -7.57 -2.25
C GLN A 46 -18.99 -8.62 -3.36
N GLY A 47 -18.43 -9.81 -3.08
CA GLY A 47 -18.23 -10.87 -4.06
C GLY A 47 -17.08 -10.61 -5.04
N ILE A 48 -16.17 -9.68 -4.73
CA ILE A 48 -15.04 -9.33 -5.59
C ILE A 48 -13.81 -10.13 -5.14
N GLY A 49 -13.40 -11.08 -5.99
CA GLY A 49 -12.20 -11.89 -5.77
C GLY A 49 -10.94 -11.05 -5.68
N ASN A 50 -10.21 -11.19 -4.57
CA ASN A 50 -8.97 -10.48 -4.34
C ASN A 50 -7.94 -11.35 -3.61
N THR A 51 -6.69 -10.91 -3.63
CA THR A 51 -5.59 -11.48 -2.84
C THR A 51 -4.83 -10.35 -2.18
N VAL A 52 -4.70 -10.41 -0.85
CA VAL A 52 -3.88 -9.47 -0.07
C VAL A 52 -2.53 -10.10 0.20
N ASP A 53 -1.49 -9.59 -0.47
CA ASP A 53 -0.11 -10.05 -0.28
C ASP A 53 0.40 -9.70 1.12
N LYS A 54 1.14 -10.64 1.71
CA LYS A 54 1.70 -10.54 3.06
C LYS A 54 3.21 -10.38 3.07
N THR A 55 3.80 -10.08 1.92
CA THR A 55 5.25 -9.93 1.84
C THR A 55 5.72 -8.72 2.63
N GLU A 56 6.66 -8.97 3.54
CA GLU A 56 7.30 -7.89 4.31
C GLU A 56 8.48 -7.30 3.52
N ILE A 57 8.19 -6.35 2.63
CA ILE A 57 9.17 -5.68 1.75
C ILE A 57 10.34 -5.11 2.55
N GLU A 58 10.07 -4.41 3.65
CA GLU A 58 11.13 -3.82 4.47
C GLU A 58 12.04 -4.87 5.12
N LYS A 59 11.51 -6.05 5.49
CA LYS A 59 12.36 -7.15 5.96
C LYS A 59 13.24 -7.71 4.85
N ARG A 60 12.74 -7.78 3.60
CA ARG A 60 13.55 -8.17 2.44
C ARG A 60 14.67 -7.16 2.19
N LEU A 61 14.39 -5.86 2.29
CA LEU A 61 15.41 -4.81 2.17
C LEU A 61 16.52 -4.98 3.22
N VAL A 62 16.15 -5.13 4.49
CA VAL A 62 17.11 -5.34 5.59
C VAL A 62 17.98 -6.57 5.34
N LYS A 63 17.36 -7.70 4.96
CA LYS A 63 18.08 -8.95 4.66
C LYS A 63 19.07 -8.79 3.49
N LYS A 64 18.75 -7.96 2.51
CA LYS A 64 19.56 -7.72 1.31
C LYS A 64 20.51 -6.52 1.43
N GLY A 65 20.53 -5.81 2.57
CA GLY A 65 21.32 -4.59 2.75
C GLY A 65 20.87 -3.42 1.86
N LEU A 66 19.60 -3.40 1.45
CA LEU A 66 19.04 -2.38 0.56
C LEU A 66 18.45 -1.22 1.37
N LYS A 67 18.38 -0.05 0.73
CA LYS A 67 17.82 1.18 1.31
C LYS A 67 16.31 1.27 1.05
N TYR A 68 15.60 2.00 1.91
CA TYR A 68 14.15 2.19 1.84
C TYR A 68 13.62 2.64 0.45
N PRO A 69 14.28 3.54 -0.32
CA PRO A 69 13.81 3.90 -1.66
C PRO A 69 13.79 2.72 -2.64
N GLN A 70 14.55 1.65 -2.37
CA GLN A 70 14.57 0.43 -3.18
C GLN A 70 13.36 -0.48 -2.91
N SER A 71 12.46 -0.10 -1.99
CA SER A 71 11.18 -0.79 -1.75
C SER A 71 10.41 -1.02 -3.04
N TYR A 72 10.34 -0.02 -3.95
CA TYR A 72 9.62 -0.15 -5.22
C TYR A 72 10.20 -1.24 -6.13
N ASN A 73 11.53 -1.37 -6.15
CA ASN A 73 12.17 -2.42 -6.94
C ASN A 73 11.89 -3.80 -6.34
N GLU A 74 11.89 -3.92 -5.01
CA GLU A 74 11.58 -5.17 -4.32
C GLU A 74 10.10 -5.55 -4.43
N SER A 75 9.18 -4.59 -4.33
CA SER A 75 7.74 -4.85 -4.50
C SER A 75 7.40 -5.20 -5.94
N ARG A 76 8.09 -4.63 -6.94
CA ARG A 76 7.94 -5.02 -8.33
C ARG A 76 8.26 -6.50 -8.57
N LEU A 77 9.21 -7.08 -7.85
CA LEU A 77 9.50 -8.52 -7.95
C LEU A 77 8.33 -9.37 -7.42
N VAL A 78 7.68 -8.93 -6.34
CA VAL A 78 6.49 -9.59 -5.78
C VAL A 78 5.33 -9.55 -6.78
N VAL A 79 5.09 -8.39 -7.38
CA VAL A 79 4.05 -8.22 -8.40
C VAL A 79 4.32 -9.10 -9.62
N LYS A 80 5.56 -9.14 -10.12
CA LYS A 80 5.93 -10.03 -11.23
C LYS A 80 5.69 -11.50 -10.91
N GLU A 81 6.01 -11.92 -9.69
CA GLU A 81 5.75 -13.30 -9.24
C GLU A 81 4.23 -13.59 -9.16
N ALA A 82 3.43 -12.62 -8.75
CA ALA A 82 1.97 -12.75 -8.70
C ALA A 82 1.36 -12.87 -10.10
N LEU A 83 1.74 -11.99 -11.03
CA LEU A 83 1.32 -12.03 -12.43
C LEU A 83 1.71 -13.36 -13.09
N ALA A 84 2.93 -13.84 -12.86
CA ALA A 84 3.38 -15.12 -13.42
C ALA A 84 2.63 -16.35 -12.87
N LYS A 85 1.95 -16.22 -11.72
CA LYS A 85 1.14 -17.30 -11.12
C LYS A 85 -0.33 -17.20 -11.49
N ASN A 86 -0.79 -16.04 -11.94
CA ASN A 86 -2.19 -15.78 -12.22
C ASN A 86 -2.31 -14.72 -13.31
N ASP A 87 -2.59 -15.19 -14.52
CA ASP A 87 -2.78 -14.34 -15.70
C ASP A 87 -4.11 -13.56 -15.67
N ASP A 88 -5.05 -13.90 -14.77
CA ASP A 88 -6.37 -13.25 -14.63
C ASP A 88 -6.36 -12.08 -13.63
N LEU A 89 -5.18 -11.52 -13.32
CA LEU A 89 -5.06 -10.37 -12.43
C LEU A 89 -5.27 -9.06 -13.19
N ASP A 90 -6.52 -8.59 -13.22
CA ASP A 90 -6.88 -7.32 -13.90
C ASP A 90 -6.39 -6.05 -13.17
N TYR A 91 -6.21 -6.13 -11.85
CA TYR A 91 -5.92 -4.96 -11.02
C TYR A 91 -4.81 -5.25 -10.00
N LEU A 92 -3.86 -4.33 -9.91
CA LEU A 92 -2.78 -4.30 -8.93
C LEU A 92 -2.93 -3.04 -8.06
N ILE A 93 -3.08 -3.20 -6.75
CA ILE A 93 -3.35 -2.09 -5.83
C ILE A 93 -2.22 -2.01 -4.81
N ASP A 94 -1.42 -0.95 -4.87
CA ASP A 94 -0.40 -0.64 -3.86
C ASP A 94 -0.99 0.29 -2.79
N ILE A 95 -1.16 -0.22 -1.58
CA ILE A 95 -1.66 0.59 -0.47
C ILE A 95 -0.47 1.04 0.37
N HIS A 96 -0.18 2.33 0.30
CA HIS A 96 0.79 2.99 1.16
C HIS A 96 0.21 4.30 1.72
N ARG A 97 0.86 4.86 2.73
CA ARG A 97 0.46 6.16 3.27
C ARG A 97 1.03 7.25 2.37
N ASP A 98 0.27 8.33 2.17
CA ASP A 98 0.84 9.51 1.56
C ASP A 98 1.94 10.11 2.48
N SER A 99 3.00 10.59 1.84
CA SER A 99 4.05 11.38 2.46
C SER A 99 3.57 12.81 2.78
N ARG A 100 2.64 13.34 1.97
CA ARG A 100 2.09 14.70 2.08
C ARG A 100 0.95 14.79 3.11
N ARG A 101 0.72 16.00 3.62
CA ARG A 101 -0.26 16.24 4.70
C ARG A 101 -1.64 16.44 4.12
N LYS A 102 -2.67 16.17 4.95
CA LYS A 102 -4.08 16.36 4.60
C LYS A 102 -4.37 17.69 3.91
N LYS A 103 -3.77 18.79 4.38
CA LYS A 103 -3.95 20.13 3.77
C LYS A 103 -3.45 20.23 2.32
N ASP A 104 -2.48 19.40 1.96
CA ASP A 104 -1.81 19.38 0.65
C ASP A 104 -2.33 18.23 -0.23
N THR A 105 -3.25 17.40 0.31
CA THR A 105 -3.75 16.18 -0.35
C THR A 105 -5.28 16.10 -0.32
N THR A 106 -5.98 17.15 0.14
CA THR A 106 -7.45 17.18 0.19
C THR A 106 -7.94 18.27 -0.73
N VAL A 107 -8.70 17.87 -1.76
CA VAL A 107 -9.46 18.80 -2.60
C VAL A 107 -10.92 18.77 -2.15
N GLU A 108 -11.57 19.92 -2.18
CA GLU A 108 -13.01 20.02 -1.93
C GLU A 108 -13.75 20.07 -3.26
N ILE A 109 -14.51 19.02 -3.58
CA ILE A 109 -15.32 18.93 -4.78
C ILE A 109 -16.79 18.85 -4.35
N LYS A 110 -17.58 19.87 -4.73
CA LYS A 110 -19.02 19.97 -4.40
C LYS A 110 -19.32 19.81 -2.90
N GLY A 111 -18.52 20.46 -2.04
CA GLY A 111 -18.67 20.41 -0.57
C GLY A 111 -18.24 19.09 0.08
N LYS A 112 -17.71 18.14 -0.69
CA LYS A 112 -17.12 16.90 -0.18
C LYS A 112 -15.60 17.00 -0.24
N LYS A 113 -14.96 16.74 0.90
CA LYS A 113 -13.50 16.64 1.02
C LYS A 113 -13.05 15.28 0.50
N ILE A 114 -12.28 15.29 -0.58
CA ILE A 114 -11.75 14.10 -1.24
C ILE A 114 -10.23 14.14 -1.11
N CYS A 115 -9.64 13.03 -0.68
CA CYS A 115 -8.19 12.90 -0.65
C CYS A 115 -7.67 12.56 -2.04
N GLU A 116 -6.80 13.40 -2.60
CA GLU A 116 -6.23 13.28 -3.95
C GLU A 116 -5.36 12.03 -4.12
N ASN A 117 -4.65 11.59 -3.07
CA ASN A 117 -3.62 10.54 -3.16
C ASN A 117 -3.79 9.41 -2.12
N CYS A 118 -4.98 9.20 -1.56
CA CYS A 118 -5.13 8.21 -0.47
C CYS A 118 -5.08 6.74 -0.92
N VAL A 119 -5.05 6.45 -2.21
CA VAL A 119 -4.80 5.12 -2.76
C VAL A 119 -3.99 5.32 -4.04
N CYS A 120 -2.70 4.98 -4.06
CA CYS A 120 -1.97 4.85 -5.33
C CYS A 120 -2.38 3.52 -5.96
N CYS A 121 -3.55 3.50 -6.62
CA CYS A 121 -3.84 2.47 -7.60
C CYS A 121 -2.86 2.66 -8.75
N TRP A 122 -1.85 1.81 -8.85
CA TRP A 122 -1.03 1.73 -10.05
C TRP A 122 -1.77 0.86 -11.06
N GLU A 123 -2.35 1.48 -12.08
CA GLU A 123 -2.84 0.77 -13.27
C GLU A 123 -1.66 0.69 -14.25
N GLU A 124 -1.01 -0.48 -14.35
CA GLU A 124 -0.13 -0.76 -15.49
C GLU A 124 -1.06 -1.34 -16.57
N GLU A 125 -1.38 -0.56 -17.61
CA GLU A 125 -1.98 -1.11 -18.82
C GLU A 125 -0.98 -2.15 -19.37
N SER A 126 -1.27 -3.44 -19.14
CA SER A 126 -0.55 -4.53 -19.76
C SER A 126 -0.82 -4.48 -21.26
N LYS A 127 0.01 -3.75 -21.99
CA LYS A 127 0.09 -3.89 -23.44
C LYS A 127 0.63 -5.29 -23.72
N LEU A 128 -0.29 -6.17 -24.14
CA LEU A 128 -0.02 -7.35 -24.94
C LEU A 128 0.93 -7.00 -26.10
#